data_AF-A0A537N9I2-F1
#
_entry.id   AF-A0A537N9I2-F1
#
_cell.length_a   1.000
_cell.length_b   1.000
_cell.length_c   1.000
_cell.angle_alpha   90.00
_cell.angle_beta   90.00
_cell.angle_gamma   90.00
#
_symmetry.space_group_name_H-M   'P 1'
#
loop_
_entity.id
_entity.type
_entity.pdbx_description
1 polymer ?
#
loop_
_entity_poly.entity_id
_entity_poly.type
_entity_poly.pdbx_seq_one_letter_code
_entity_poly.pdbx_strand_id
1 'polypeptide(L)'
;MISTARKTREISAVFPLLCPRCVPGQADPSASPAEAALPKLTKRFVDALKPVQRDTLHRDDDLPGFALRAKPSGVVTWVVQYRNSAGRTRKLALGRVGVLTPEEARQRARKALSKVADGEDPSAT
;
A
#
# COMPACT_ATOMS: atom_id res chain seq x y z
N MET A 1 5.83 39.02 42.79
CA MET A 1 6.24 39.03 41.38
C MET A 1 7.21 37.87 41.15
N ILE A 2 6.98 37.11 40.07
CA ILE A 2 7.90 36.20 39.37
C ILE A 2 7.92 34.71 39.80
N SER A 3 7.20 33.94 38.97
CA SER A 3 7.62 32.73 38.23
C SER A 3 7.78 31.39 38.96
N THR A 4 6.79 30.52 38.73
CA THR A 4 6.90 29.07 38.80
C THR A 4 7.22 28.54 37.40
N ALA A 5 8.37 27.91 37.20
CA ALA A 5 8.63 27.14 35.99
C ALA A 5 9.49 25.91 36.31
N ARG A 6 8.83 24.75 36.27
CA ARG A 6 9.43 23.42 36.22
C ARG A 6 10.04 23.23 34.82
N LYS A 7 11.31 22.80 34.74
CA LYS A 7 11.70 21.81 33.72
C LYS A 7 13.01 21.16 34.13
N THR A 8 12.86 20.00 34.75
CA THR A 8 13.91 19.14 35.25
C THR A 8 14.39 18.23 34.12
N ARG A 9 15.72 18.23 33.88
CA ARG A 9 16.59 17.13 33.44
C ARG A 9 16.36 16.51 32.07
N GLU A 10 17.33 15.91 31.40
CA GLU A 10 18.80 15.87 31.43
C GLU A 10 19.12 15.23 30.08
N ILE A 11 20.02 15.83 29.31
CA ILE A 11 20.46 15.30 28.03
C ILE A 11 21.64 14.40 28.36
N SER A 12 21.39 13.11 28.54
CA SER A 12 22.45 12.10 28.64
C SER A 12 22.50 11.32 27.33
N ALA A 13 23.42 11.78 26.48
CA ALA A 13 23.88 11.05 25.32
C ALA A 13 24.78 9.90 25.79
N VAL A 14 24.31 8.66 25.59
CA VAL A 14 25.18 7.48 25.59
C VAL A 14 24.91 6.74 24.30
N PHE A 15 25.84 6.94 23.38
CA PHE A 15 25.86 6.42 22.03
C PHE A 15 26.86 5.26 22.01
N PRO A 16 26.42 3.98 21.97
CA PRO A 16 27.28 2.91 21.52
C PRO A 16 26.80 2.43 20.14
N LEU A 17 27.75 2.48 19.21
CA LEU A 17 27.72 1.93 17.87
C LEU A 17 27.43 0.42 17.90
N LEU A 18 26.26 -0.04 17.42
CA LEU A 18 26.08 -1.26 16.60
C LEU A 18 24.61 -1.50 16.21
N CYS A 19 24.36 -1.59 14.89
CA CYS A 19 23.22 -2.18 14.14
C CYS A 19 22.55 -1.22 13.13
N PRO A 20 23.03 -1.18 11.87
CA PRO A 20 22.57 -0.27 10.81
C PRO A 20 21.32 -0.73 10.02
N ARG A 21 20.58 -1.77 10.44
CA ARG A 21 19.36 -2.23 9.74
C ARG A 21 18.32 -2.72 10.74
N CYS A 22 17.31 -1.91 11.01
CA CYS A 22 16.08 -2.39 11.63
C CYS A 22 14.89 -2.11 10.69
N VAL A 23 14.82 -2.90 9.62
CA VAL A 23 13.59 -3.25 8.89
C VAL A 23 13.78 -4.73 8.58
N PRO A 24 12.98 -5.67 9.11
CA PRO A 24 11.64 -5.91 8.57
C PRO A 24 10.64 -6.56 9.56
N GLY A 25 9.56 -5.86 9.88
CA GLY A 25 8.39 -6.46 10.53
C GLY A 25 7.62 -7.32 9.54
N GLN A 26 7.89 -8.63 9.60
CA GLN A 26 7.05 -9.79 9.25
C GLN A 26 5.93 -9.59 8.23
N ALA A 27 6.19 -10.05 7.00
CA ALA A 27 5.16 -10.64 6.16
C ALA A 27 5.13 -12.13 6.48
N ASP A 28 4.05 -12.61 7.08
CA ASP A 28 3.80 -14.04 7.29
C ASP A 28 3.72 -14.77 5.93
N PRO A 29 4.54 -15.80 5.66
CA PRO A 29 4.46 -16.58 4.43
C PRO A 29 3.50 -17.79 4.51
N SER A 30 2.59 -17.88 5.49
CA SER A 30 1.85 -19.12 5.80
C SER A 30 0.44 -19.25 5.18
N ALA A 31 0.15 -18.66 4.01
CA ALA A 31 -1.09 -18.92 3.28
C ALA A 31 -0.81 -19.36 1.84
N SER A 32 -0.28 -20.59 1.69
CA SER A 32 -0.31 -21.34 0.43
C SER A 32 -1.70 -22.02 0.28
N PRO A 33 -2.17 -22.52 -0.90
CA PRO A 33 -1.47 -22.72 -2.17
C PRO A 33 -2.31 -22.38 -3.43
N ALA A 34 -1.82 -21.49 -4.28
CA ALA A 34 -2.06 -21.56 -5.71
C ALA A 34 -0.91 -20.79 -6.36
N GLU A 35 0.03 -21.55 -6.89
CA GLU A 35 1.16 -21.14 -7.71
C GLU A 35 1.03 -19.73 -8.32
N ALA A 36 1.95 -18.86 -7.92
CA ALA A 36 2.04 -17.47 -8.30
C ALA A 36 2.46 -17.30 -9.78
N ALA A 37 1.60 -17.67 -10.71
CA ALA A 37 1.44 -16.88 -11.92
C ALA A 37 0.60 -15.68 -11.48
N LEU A 38 1.24 -14.54 -11.18
CA LEU A 38 0.51 -13.30 -10.86
C LEU A 38 -0.48 -13.06 -12.01
N PRO A 39 -1.79 -13.23 -11.78
CA PRO A 39 -2.74 -13.17 -12.87
C PRO A 39 -2.80 -11.71 -13.30
N LYS A 40 -2.57 -11.47 -14.59
CA LYS A 40 -2.82 -10.15 -15.17
C LYS A 40 -4.26 -9.77 -14.85
N LEU A 41 -4.45 -8.66 -14.15
CA LEU A 41 -5.75 -8.11 -13.75
C LEU A 41 -6.47 -7.54 -14.98
N THR A 42 -6.83 -8.45 -15.88
CA THR A 42 -7.63 -8.18 -17.08
C THR A 42 -9.10 -8.17 -16.73
N LYS A 43 -9.92 -7.62 -17.64
CA LYS A 43 -11.38 -7.63 -17.49
C LYS A 43 -11.91 -9.05 -17.20
N ARG A 44 -11.40 -10.05 -17.93
CA ARG A 44 -11.74 -11.47 -17.72
C ARG A 44 -11.43 -11.97 -16.31
N PHE A 45 -10.30 -11.55 -15.73
CA PHE A 45 -9.95 -11.93 -14.36
C PHE A 45 -10.92 -11.33 -13.34
N VAL A 46 -11.32 -10.08 -13.56
CA VAL A 46 -12.26 -9.38 -12.69
C VAL A 46 -13.67 -9.97 -12.81
N ASP A 47 -14.13 -10.30 -14.01
CA ASP A 47 -15.42 -10.96 -14.25
C ASP A 47 -15.46 -12.39 -13.67
N ALA A 48 -14.33 -13.10 -13.72
CA ALA A 48 -14.19 -14.43 -13.12
C ALA A 48 -14.05 -14.39 -11.59
N LEU A 49 -13.87 -13.20 -11.00
CA LEU A 49 -13.63 -13.05 -9.57
C LEU A 49 -14.91 -13.31 -8.79
N LYS A 50 -14.98 -14.46 -8.12
CA LYS A 50 -16.09 -14.76 -7.21
C LYS A 50 -15.99 -13.89 -5.95
N PRO A 51 -17.14 -13.54 -5.33
CA PRO A 51 -17.12 -12.83 -4.04
C PRO A 51 -16.35 -13.66 -3.02
N VAL A 52 -15.30 -13.06 -2.48
CA VAL A 52 -14.41 -13.67 -1.48
C VAL A 52 -15.05 -13.61 -0.11
N GLN A 53 -14.88 -14.64 0.74
CA GLN A 53 -15.41 -14.61 2.12
C GLN A 53 -14.61 -13.65 3.04
N ARG A 54 -13.39 -13.29 2.64
CA ARG A 54 -12.47 -12.42 3.38
C ARG A 54 -11.88 -11.36 2.47
N ASP A 55 -11.54 -10.20 3.04
CA ASP A 55 -10.84 -9.13 2.33
C ASP A 55 -9.56 -9.68 1.68
N THR A 56 -9.55 -9.74 0.35
CA THR A 56 -8.45 -10.33 -0.43
C THR A 56 -7.88 -9.28 -1.37
N LEU A 57 -6.54 -9.23 -1.45
CA LEU A 57 -5.81 -8.34 -2.33
C LEU A 57 -5.13 -9.17 -3.42
N HIS A 58 -5.53 -8.99 -4.67
CA HIS A 58 -4.90 -9.60 -5.83
C HIS A 58 -3.92 -8.60 -6.43
N ARG A 59 -2.62 -8.93 -6.48
CA ARG A 59 -1.60 -8.08 -7.10
C ARG A 59 -1.49 -8.38 -8.59
N ASP A 60 -1.23 -7.35 -9.37
CA ASP A 60 -0.94 -7.48 -10.80
C ASP A 60 0.55 -7.82 -11.02
N ASP A 61 0.85 -8.54 -12.09
CA ASP A 61 2.23 -8.80 -12.53
C ASP A 61 2.82 -7.63 -13.31
N ASP A 62 2.01 -6.99 -14.17
CA ASP A 62 2.49 -5.97 -15.10
C ASP A 62 2.85 -4.65 -14.39
N LEU A 63 2.23 -4.32 -13.25
CA LEU A 63 2.47 -3.07 -12.54
C LEU A 63 2.69 -3.30 -11.03
N PRO A 64 3.94 -3.20 -10.53
CA PRO A 64 4.22 -3.38 -9.12
C PRO A 64 3.53 -2.28 -8.30
N GLY A 65 2.89 -2.71 -7.21
CA GLY A 65 2.08 -1.82 -6.38
C GLY A 65 0.64 -1.68 -6.84
N PHE A 66 0.26 -2.14 -8.04
CA PHE A 66 -1.14 -2.20 -8.45
C PHE A 66 -1.82 -3.48 -7.93
N ALA A 67 -2.98 -3.33 -7.32
CA ALA A 67 -3.74 -4.45 -6.79
C ALA A 67 -5.26 -4.22 -6.87
N LEU A 68 -5.99 -5.32 -6.87
CA LEU A 68 -7.43 -5.38 -6.75
C LEU A 68 -7.80 -5.81 -5.33
N ARG A 69 -8.57 -4.98 -4.62
CA ARG A 69 -9.13 -5.31 -3.32
C ARG A 69 -10.55 -5.83 -3.50
N ALA A 70 -10.77 -7.10 -3.23
CA ALA A 70 -12.09 -7.71 -3.17
C ALA A 70 -12.55 -7.82 -1.71
N LYS A 71 -13.72 -7.28 -1.40
CA LYS A 71 -14.37 -7.36 -0.09
C LYS A 71 -15.46 -8.44 -0.08
N PRO A 72 -15.81 -9.01 1.08
CA PRO A 72 -16.91 -9.97 1.20
C PRO A 72 -18.28 -9.35 0.93
N SER A 73 -18.39 -8.03 0.98
CA SER A 73 -19.58 -7.30 0.53
C SER A 73 -19.78 -7.31 -0.99
N GLY A 74 -18.93 -8.02 -1.75
CA GLY A 74 -18.93 -8.01 -3.22
C GLY A 74 -18.36 -6.73 -3.84
N VAL A 75 -17.89 -5.80 -3.01
CA VAL A 75 -17.29 -4.55 -3.49
C VAL A 75 -15.85 -4.82 -3.87
N VAL A 76 -15.54 -4.58 -5.13
CA VAL A 76 -14.19 -4.73 -5.67
C VAL A 76 -13.65 -3.35 -6.05
N THR A 77 -12.44 -3.04 -5.57
CA THR A 77 -11.82 -1.71 -5.69
C THR A 77 -10.38 -1.83 -6.19
N TRP A 78 -10.03 -1.03 -7.19
CA TRP A 78 -8.66 -0.83 -7.64
C TRP A 78 -7.89 -0.04 -6.61
N VAL A 79 -6.75 -0.57 -6.16
CA VAL A 79 -5.89 0.05 -5.16
C VAL A 79 -4.44 0.07 -5.64
N VAL A 80 -3.71 1.11 -5.24
CA VAL A 80 -2.27 1.22 -5.45
C VAL A 80 -1.59 1.30 -4.10
N GLN A 81 -0.65 0.40 -3.87
CA GLN A 81 0.25 0.40 -2.74
C GLN A 81 1.58 1.04 -3.16
N TYR A 82 1.97 2.10 -2.46
CA TYR A 82 3.22 2.79 -2.71
C TYR A 82 3.92 3.15 -1.38
N ARG A 83 5.19 3.54 -1.49
CA ARG A 83 5.97 4.08 -0.37
C ARG A 83 6.16 5.56 -0.61
N ASN A 84 5.86 6.37 0.40
CA ASN A 84 6.13 7.79 0.31
C ASN A 84 7.57 8.13 0.67
N SER A 85 7.97 9.38 0.43
CA SER A 85 9.29 9.93 0.77
C SER A 85 9.61 9.82 2.27
N ALA A 86 8.59 9.77 3.13
CA ALA A 86 8.73 9.55 4.57
C ALA A 86 8.90 8.06 4.97
N GLY A 87 9.07 7.14 4.00
CA GLY A 87 9.28 5.71 4.22
C GLY A 87 8.03 4.94 4.67
N ARG A 88 6.85 5.57 4.66
CA ARG A 88 5.58 4.96 5.07
C ARG A 88 4.91 4.28 3.87
N THR A 89 4.40 3.08 4.10
CA THR A 89 3.61 2.36 3.10
C THR A 89 2.16 2.85 3.15
N ARG A 90 1.67 3.38 2.03
CA ARG A 90 0.28 3.85 1.89
C ARG A 90 -0.45 3.03 0.84
N LYS A 91 -1.77 2.98 0.96
CA LYS A 91 -2.68 2.36 -0.01
C LYS A 91 -3.66 3.43 -0.49
N LEU A 92 -3.64 3.75 -1.77
CA LEU A 92 -4.57 4.68 -2.41
C LEU A 92 -5.65 3.88 -3.15
N ALA A 93 -6.92 4.18 -2.90
CA ALA A 93 -8.01 3.63 -3.70
C ALA A 93 -8.20 4.47 -4.96
N LEU A 94 -8.07 3.86 -6.13
CA LEU A 94 -8.26 4.53 -7.42
C LEU A 94 -9.74 4.59 -7.82
N GLY A 95 -10.52 3.56 -7.47
CA GLY A 95 -11.95 3.49 -7.76
C GLY A 95 -12.49 2.06 -7.76
N ARG A 96 -13.82 1.93 -7.83
CA ARG A 96 -14.51 0.62 -7.88
C ARG A 96 -14.44 0.00 -9.27
N VAL A 97 -14.40 -1.33 -9.30
CA VAL A 97 -14.65 -2.11 -10.51
C VAL A 97 -16.05 -1.78 -11.04
N GLY A 98 -16.17 -1.60 -12.35
CA GLY A 98 -17.41 -1.20 -13.02
C GLY A 98 -17.51 0.31 -13.27
N VAL A 99 -16.91 1.13 -12.40
CA VAL A 99 -16.71 2.57 -12.67
C VAL A 99 -15.43 2.81 -13.46
N LEU A 100 -14.39 2.03 -13.16
CA LEU A 100 -13.12 2.06 -13.87
C LEU A 100 -12.84 0.73 -14.55
N THR A 101 -12.50 0.83 -15.83
CA THR A 101 -11.95 -0.30 -16.58
C THR A 101 -10.54 -0.62 -16.10
N PRO A 102 -10.05 -1.87 -16.28
CA PRO A 102 -8.69 -2.24 -15.89
C PRO A 102 -7.62 -1.37 -16.59
N GLU A 103 -7.86 -0.98 -17.84
CA GLU A 103 -6.95 -0.13 -18.61
C GLU A 103 -6.84 1.28 -18.02
N GLU A 104 -7.99 1.91 -17.71
CA GLU A 104 -8.02 3.22 -17.05
C GLU A 104 -7.43 3.15 -15.64
N ALA A 105 -7.71 2.08 -14.91
CA ALA A 105 -7.14 1.87 -13.58
C ALA A 105 -5.60 1.76 -13.65
N ARG A 106 -5.05 1.08 -14.66
CA ARG A 106 -3.60 1.03 -14.92
C ARG A 106 -3.03 2.40 -15.26
N GLN A 107 -3.69 3.18 -16.11
CA GLN A 107 -3.23 4.53 -16.42
C GLN A 107 -3.25 5.44 -15.18
N ARG A 108 -4.31 5.39 -14.37
CA ARG A 108 -4.38 6.14 -13.10
C ARG A 108 -3.34 5.67 -12.10
N ALA A 109 -3.08 4.36 -12.02
CA ALA A 109 -2.04 3.79 -11.18
C ALA A 109 -0.65 4.31 -11.58
N ARG A 110 -0.32 4.29 -12.88
CA ARG A 110 0.94 4.85 -13.40
C ARG A 110 1.07 6.32 -13.04
N LYS A 111 0.04 7.12 -13.28
CA LYS A 111 0.04 8.56 -12.90
C LYS A 111 0.28 8.75 -11.40
N ALA A 112 -0.38 7.96 -10.55
CA ALA A 112 -0.17 8.04 -9.11
C ALA A 112 1.25 7.64 -8.70
N LEU A 113 1.82 6.58 -9.30
CA LEU A 113 3.18 6.15 -9.05
C LEU A 113 4.23 7.14 -9.58
N SER A 114 3.98 7.80 -10.71
CA SER A 114 4.83 8.88 -11.22
C SER A 114 4.89 10.03 -10.23
N LYS A 115 3.74 10.49 -9.71
CA LYS A 115 3.70 11.53 -8.66
C LYS A 115 4.50 11.15 -7.42
N VAL A 116 4.42 9.88 -7.00
CA VAL A 116 5.21 9.36 -5.88
C VAL A 116 6.70 9.37 -6.20
N ALA A 117 7.10 9.06 -7.44
CA ALA A 117 8.48 9.14 -7.89
C ALA A 117 8.99 10.60 -7.91
N ASP A 118 8.11 11.55 -8.23
CA ASP A 118 8.38 13.00 -8.14
C ASP A 118 8.42 13.51 -6.69
N GLY A 119 8.11 12.65 -5.71
CA GLY A 119 8.11 12.96 -4.29
C GLY A 119 6.80 13.54 -3.75
N GLU A 120 5.75 13.61 -4.58
CA GLU A 120 4.41 14.00 -4.17
C GLU A 120 3.65 12.83 -3.52
N ASP A 121 2.83 13.13 -2.51
CA ASP A 121 1.94 12.17 -1.86
C ASP A 121 0.54 12.20 -2.51
N PRO A 122 0.18 11.28 -3.42
CA PRO A 122 -1.13 11.29 -4.08
C PRO A 122 -2.30 10.93 -3.17
N SER A 123 -2.03 10.58 -1.90
CA SER A 123 -3.06 10.34 -0.87
C SER A 123 -3.37 11.58 -0.02
N ALA A 124 -2.63 12.67 -0.19
CA ALA A 124 -2.79 13.90 0.60
C ALA A 124 -3.69 14.94 -0.07
N THR A 125 -4.12 14.71 -1.31
CA THR A 125 -5.10 15.55 -2.05
C THR A 125 -6.52 15.07 -1.81
#